data_AF-A0A960WQD1-F1
#
_entry.id   AF-A0A960WQD1-F1
#
_cell.length_a   1.000
_cell.length_b   1.000
_cell.length_c   1.000
_cell.angle_alpha   90.00
_cell.angle_beta   90.00
_cell.angle_gamma   90.00
#
_symmetry.space_group_name_H-M   'P 1'
#
loop_
_entity.id
_entity.type
_entity.pdbx_description
1 polymer ?
#
loop_
_entity_poly.entity_id
_entity_poly.type
_entity_poly.pdbx_seq_one_letter_code
_entity_poly.pdbx_strand_id
1 'polypeptide(L)'
;VILNWPAHGYQLSTLPQHVVDALETDEPGASRKNLVDMSHTQRRVIYEDAKQRALEFVYYLQTAAHDRVGDFPQSFRYMELAGDYDTPDRLPPKPYLREGLRLEAMTIVTELDVRTELDEPKWANTMYPDSVFGWQFNLDFHPTRRKFVDDDPTKPWIGQHHGSRNWSTHTDRATFPLRGLVPAKMEGLLGASKNLGVTSMVQSALRLHGQMMHAGTAAGTLAALSLREGISPREIAASPLRVREVQRILVRGAGGPGTLLWPWHDVNPEDRYFEAANLLTLDGIWQADPESVFFEPRRPVTRGELAGALVRLRSALPDAPTKPQLTEVARFSDVPVNHPRREAIETMLSWGKFGEQKETFDPEGRVGWGDLNRWLVAMGDAGFPTLLAKPDSVLTRADCVEYLWRVLER
;
A
#
# COMPACT_ATOMS: atom_id res chain seq x y z
N VAL A 1 -25.76 7.47 10.36
CA VAL A 1 -24.68 8.41 10.75
C VAL A 1 -23.54 7.60 11.36
N ILE A 2 -22.29 7.81 10.92
CA ILE A 2 -21.11 7.24 11.62
C ILE A 2 -20.60 8.31 12.58
N LEU A 3 -20.67 8.03 13.88
CA LEU A 3 -20.13 8.91 14.91
C LEU A 3 -18.74 8.45 15.30
N ASN A 4 -17.73 9.28 15.04
CA ASN A 4 -16.36 9.04 15.48
C ASN A 4 -16.00 10.07 16.56
N TRP A 5 -15.88 9.62 17.81
CA TRP A 5 -15.47 10.45 18.94
C TRP A 5 -14.24 9.84 19.63
N PRO A 6 -13.01 10.21 19.20
CA PRO A 6 -11.76 9.70 19.75
C PRO A 6 -11.63 9.79 21.28
N ALA A 7 -12.14 10.87 21.88
CA ALA A 7 -12.14 11.08 23.31
C ALA A 7 -13.13 10.19 24.10
N HIS A 8 -13.84 9.26 23.46
CA HIS A 8 -14.61 8.21 24.15
C HIS A 8 -13.99 6.81 24.04
N GLY A 9 -12.79 6.70 23.45
CA GLY A 9 -12.11 5.40 23.30
C GLY A 9 -11.78 4.73 24.63
N TYR A 10 -12.00 3.42 24.75
CA TYR A 10 -11.68 2.63 25.94
C TYR A 10 -10.16 2.44 26.10
N GLN A 11 -9.59 2.84 27.22
CA GLN A 11 -8.15 2.74 27.46
C GLN A 11 -7.81 1.54 28.34
N LEU A 12 -6.71 0.87 27.99
CA LEU A 12 -6.23 -0.32 28.70
C LEU A 12 -5.13 0.00 29.72
N SER A 13 -4.64 1.25 29.78
CA SER A 13 -3.59 1.68 30.71
C SER A 13 -4.13 2.15 32.06
N THR A 14 -5.42 2.48 32.13
CA THR A 14 -6.07 2.98 33.35
C THR A 14 -7.50 2.46 33.36
N LEU A 15 -7.73 1.43 34.16
CA LEU A 15 -9.01 0.75 34.26
C LEU A 15 -9.87 1.39 35.36
N PRO A 16 -11.21 1.44 35.19
CA PRO A 16 -12.11 1.80 36.28
C PRO A 16 -11.94 0.88 37.49
N GLN A 17 -12.20 1.40 38.71
CA GLN A 17 -11.96 0.65 39.94
C GLN A 17 -12.72 -0.69 39.98
N HIS A 18 -13.97 -0.74 39.52
CA HIS A 18 -14.74 -1.99 39.50
C HIS A 18 -14.15 -3.05 38.57
N VAL A 19 -13.50 -2.63 37.47
CA VAL A 19 -12.76 -3.53 36.58
C VAL A 19 -11.48 -4.02 37.24
N VAL A 20 -10.77 -3.12 37.94
CA VAL A 20 -9.58 -3.48 38.74
C VAL A 20 -9.95 -4.54 39.77
N ASP A 21 -10.98 -4.29 40.59
CA ASP A 21 -11.41 -5.20 41.64
C ASP A 21 -11.82 -6.57 41.09
N ALA A 22 -12.55 -6.60 39.97
CA ALA A 22 -12.94 -7.83 39.30
C ALA A 22 -11.75 -8.64 38.78
N LEU A 23 -10.74 -7.96 38.21
CA LEU A 23 -9.51 -8.61 37.72
C LEU A 23 -8.65 -9.13 38.88
N GLU A 24 -8.47 -8.35 39.95
CA GLU A 24 -7.68 -8.75 41.12
C GLU A 24 -8.32 -9.90 41.90
N THR A 25 -9.64 -10.04 41.83
CA THR A 25 -10.37 -11.20 42.37
C THR A 25 -10.08 -12.48 41.59
N ASP A 26 -9.94 -12.39 40.26
CA ASP A 26 -9.57 -13.52 39.40
C ASP A 26 -8.12 -13.96 39.63
N GLU A 27 -7.18 -12.99 39.64
CA GLU A 27 -5.77 -13.24 39.93
C GLU A 27 -5.09 -11.96 40.46
N PRO A 28 -4.40 -12.01 41.61
CA PRO A 28 -3.65 -10.87 42.12
C PRO A 28 -2.63 -10.34 41.09
N GLY A 29 -2.74 -9.05 40.77
CA GLY A 29 -1.93 -8.36 39.77
C GLY A 29 -2.50 -8.38 38.34
N ALA A 30 -3.62 -9.07 38.08
CA ALA A 30 -4.21 -9.16 36.74
C ALA A 30 -4.59 -7.80 36.17
N SER A 31 -4.99 -6.82 36.99
CA SER A 31 -5.33 -5.46 36.54
C SER A 31 -4.16 -4.72 35.89
N ARG A 32 -2.92 -5.16 36.16
CA ARG A 32 -1.68 -4.57 35.64
C ARG A 32 -1.13 -5.30 34.42
N LYS A 33 -1.73 -6.43 34.01
CA LYS A 33 -1.30 -7.17 32.84
C LYS A 33 -1.58 -6.39 31.56
N ASN A 34 -0.74 -6.58 30.55
CA ASN A 34 -1.14 -6.20 29.20
C ASN A 34 -2.29 -7.12 28.76
N LEU A 35 -3.21 -6.62 27.94
CA LEU A 35 -4.32 -7.41 27.40
C LEU A 35 -3.84 -8.71 26.72
N VAL A 36 -2.64 -8.72 26.15
CA VAL A 36 -2.05 -9.92 25.52
C VAL A 36 -1.67 -11.00 26.54
N ASP A 37 -1.33 -10.63 27.76
CA ASP A 37 -0.94 -11.55 28.84
C ASP A 37 -2.14 -11.97 29.72
N MET A 38 -3.29 -11.33 29.52
CA MET A 38 -4.53 -11.68 30.21
C MET A 38 -5.12 -12.99 29.70
N SER A 39 -5.69 -13.76 30.64
CA SER A 39 -6.48 -14.95 30.33
C SER A 39 -7.76 -14.58 29.56
N HIS A 40 -8.44 -15.58 28.99
CA HIS A 40 -9.72 -15.35 28.33
C HIS A 40 -10.79 -14.79 29.28
N THR A 41 -10.84 -15.26 30.53
CA THR A 41 -11.78 -14.75 31.54
C THR A 41 -11.49 -13.29 31.91
N GLN A 42 -10.21 -12.95 32.11
CA GLN A 42 -9.77 -11.58 32.40
C GLN A 42 -10.13 -10.61 31.26
N ARG A 43 -9.87 -10.99 30.00
CA ARG A 43 -10.23 -10.16 28.84
C ARG A 43 -11.73 -9.91 28.74
N ARG A 44 -12.56 -10.90 29.12
CA ARG A 44 -14.02 -10.74 29.11
C ARG A 44 -14.47 -9.64 30.07
N VAL A 45 -13.86 -9.51 31.25
CA VAL A 45 -14.17 -8.41 32.18
C VAL A 45 -14.02 -7.05 31.49
N ILE A 46 -12.90 -6.86 30.79
CA ILE A 46 -12.63 -5.62 30.03
C ILE A 46 -13.61 -5.44 28.87
N TYR A 47 -13.93 -6.52 28.15
CA TYR A 47 -14.82 -6.43 26.98
C TYR A 47 -16.26 -6.09 27.38
N GLU A 48 -16.76 -6.66 28.48
CA GLU A 48 -18.08 -6.31 29.01
C GLU A 48 -18.12 -4.85 29.47
N ASP A 49 -17.09 -4.37 30.16
CA ASP A 49 -17.02 -2.96 30.57
C ASP A 49 -16.93 -2.01 29.35
N ALA A 50 -16.19 -2.40 28.31
CA ALA A 50 -16.12 -1.64 27.07
C ALA A 50 -17.48 -1.57 26.34
N LYS A 51 -18.27 -2.65 26.38
CA LYS A 51 -19.64 -2.67 25.86
C LYS A 51 -20.54 -1.74 26.67
N GLN A 52 -20.49 -1.81 28.00
CA GLN A 52 -21.27 -0.91 28.86
C GLN A 52 -20.93 0.55 28.58
N ARG A 53 -19.64 0.88 28.44
CA ARG A 53 -19.20 2.24 28.08
C ARG A 53 -19.72 2.72 26.72
N ALA A 54 -19.90 1.82 25.76
CA ALA A 54 -20.53 2.15 24.47
C ALA A 54 -22.03 2.42 24.63
N LEU A 55 -22.74 1.63 25.44
CA LEU A 55 -24.16 1.84 25.74
C LEU A 55 -24.41 3.13 26.52
N GLU A 56 -23.56 3.43 27.51
CA GLU A 56 -23.57 4.70 28.24
C GLU A 56 -23.45 5.90 27.28
N PHE A 57 -22.60 5.78 26.25
CA PHE A 57 -22.44 6.82 25.25
C PHE A 57 -23.71 6.99 24.38
N VAL A 58 -24.32 5.89 23.95
CA VAL A 58 -25.59 5.93 23.21
C VAL A 58 -26.68 6.58 24.06
N TYR A 59 -26.79 6.21 25.33
CA TYR A 59 -27.73 6.82 26.26
C TYR A 59 -27.46 8.33 26.44
N TYR A 60 -26.20 8.72 26.61
CA TYR A 60 -25.81 10.13 26.69
C TYR A 60 -26.22 10.91 25.42
N LEU A 61 -26.01 10.33 24.23
CA LEU A 61 -26.40 10.92 22.97
C LEU A 61 -27.93 11.13 22.89
N GLN A 62 -28.70 10.11 23.25
CA GLN A 62 -30.18 10.14 23.23
C GLN A 62 -30.79 11.09 24.27
N THR A 63 -30.05 11.40 25.34
CA THR A 63 -30.51 12.23 26.46
C THR A 63 -29.81 13.57 26.46
N ALA A 64 -28.75 13.73 27.26
CA ALA A 64 -28.10 15.02 27.52
C ALA A 64 -27.58 15.71 26.25
N ALA A 65 -27.04 14.97 25.27
CA ALA A 65 -26.60 15.58 24.02
C ALA A 65 -27.81 16.04 23.18
N HIS A 66 -28.83 15.19 23.04
CA HIS A 66 -30.05 15.52 22.32
C HIS A 66 -30.79 16.71 22.93
N ASP A 67 -31.02 16.72 24.24
CA ASP A 67 -31.73 17.80 24.95
C ASP A 67 -31.03 19.16 24.77
N ARG A 68 -29.72 19.15 24.46
CA ARG A 68 -28.93 20.35 24.15
C ARG A 68 -29.02 20.80 22.69
N VAL A 69 -29.06 19.87 21.73
CA VAL A 69 -28.96 20.17 20.28
C VAL A 69 -30.30 20.14 19.55
N GLY A 70 -31.31 19.47 20.11
CA GLY A 70 -32.62 19.27 19.50
C GLY A 70 -32.61 18.29 18.32
N ASP A 71 -33.60 18.42 17.44
CA ASP A 71 -33.83 17.50 16.33
C ASP A 71 -33.10 17.88 15.02
N PHE A 72 -32.43 19.04 14.95
CA PHE A 72 -31.85 19.56 13.71
C PHE A 72 -30.32 19.72 13.80
N PRO A 73 -29.53 19.25 12.80
CA PRO A 73 -29.95 18.63 11.53
C PRO A 73 -30.25 17.12 11.64
N GLN A 74 -29.96 16.49 12.77
CA GLN A 74 -30.26 15.07 13.05
C GLN A 74 -30.62 14.92 14.53
N SER A 75 -31.64 14.11 14.83
CA SER A 75 -32.03 13.80 16.19
C SER A 75 -31.24 12.62 16.75
N PHE A 76 -30.50 12.83 17.84
CA PHE A 76 -29.86 11.73 18.57
C PHE A 76 -30.86 10.90 19.39
N ARG A 77 -32.07 11.41 19.64
CA ARG A 77 -33.10 10.76 20.47
C ARG A 77 -33.46 9.36 20.00
N TYR A 78 -33.51 9.18 18.69
CA TYR A 78 -33.96 7.97 18.03
C TYR A 78 -32.81 7.18 17.39
N MET A 79 -31.56 7.48 17.76
CA MET A 79 -30.45 6.65 17.35
C MET A 79 -30.58 5.27 18.00
N GLU A 80 -30.38 4.23 17.21
CA GLU A 80 -30.38 2.84 17.69
C GLU A 80 -29.05 2.15 17.32
N LEU A 81 -28.75 1.08 18.03
CA LEU A 81 -27.65 0.19 17.64
C LEU A 81 -27.99 -0.50 16.32
N ALA A 82 -27.01 -0.59 15.43
CA ALA A 82 -27.15 -1.32 14.18
C ALA A 82 -27.42 -2.81 14.45
N GLY A 83 -28.30 -3.41 13.66
CA GLY A 83 -28.65 -4.84 13.74
C GLY A 83 -27.67 -5.76 13.02
N ASP A 84 -26.46 -5.29 12.71
CA ASP A 84 -25.49 -5.99 11.85
C ASP A 84 -24.73 -7.11 12.59
N TYR A 85 -24.89 -7.21 13.91
CA TYR A 85 -24.27 -8.22 14.75
C TYR A 85 -25.30 -9.23 15.24
N ASP A 86 -25.02 -10.52 15.06
CA ASP A 86 -25.83 -11.64 15.56
C ASP A 86 -25.58 -11.90 17.07
N THR A 87 -25.51 -10.83 17.85
CA THR A 87 -25.32 -10.87 19.30
C THR A 87 -26.58 -10.38 20.01
N PRO A 88 -26.96 -10.97 21.17
CA PRO A 88 -28.18 -10.57 21.87
C PRO A 88 -28.24 -9.08 22.25
N ASP A 89 -27.07 -8.46 22.45
CA ASP A 89 -26.90 -7.05 22.80
C ASP A 89 -26.72 -6.12 21.60
N ARG A 90 -26.73 -6.65 20.36
CA ARG A 90 -26.43 -5.94 19.11
C ARG A 90 -25.06 -5.23 19.10
N LEU A 91 -24.13 -5.65 19.96
CA LEU A 91 -22.76 -5.13 20.02
C LEU A 91 -21.77 -6.15 19.44
N PRO A 92 -20.61 -5.70 18.92
CA PRO A 92 -19.56 -6.62 18.46
C PRO A 92 -19.17 -7.65 19.54
N PRO A 93 -18.83 -8.90 19.15
CA PRO A 93 -18.43 -9.93 20.12
C PRO A 93 -17.12 -9.61 20.87
N LYS A 94 -16.31 -8.69 20.33
CA LYS A 94 -15.12 -8.12 20.97
C LYS A 94 -14.91 -6.68 20.52
N PRO A 95 -14.27 -5.82 21.34
CA PRO A 95 -13.96 -4.46 20.93
C PRO A 95 -12.93 -4.42 19.79
N TYR A 96 -12.97 -3.35 19.00
CA TYR A 96 -11.91 -3.02 18.05
C TYR A 96 -10.63 -2.64 18.81
N LEU A 97 -9.62 -3.51 18.75
CA LEU A 97 -8.29 -3.23 19.30
C LEU A 97 -7.46 -2.49 18.24
N ARG A 98 -7.02 -1.26 18.57
CA ARG A 98 -6.31 -0.37 17.64
C ARG A 98 -4.85 -0.74 17.42
N GLU A 99 -4.21 -1.28 18.46
CA GLU A 99 -2.81 -1.74 18.45
C GLU A 99 -2.77 -3.25 18.74
N GLY A 100 -1.77 -3.94 18.19
CA GLY A 100 -1.57 -5.37 18.37
C GLY A 100 -0.10 -5.74 18.49
N LEU A 101 0.15 -7.02 18.79
CA LEU A 101 1.48 -7.61 18.65
C LEU A 101 1.85 -7.61 17.18
N ARG A 102 3.10 -7.23 16.88
CA ARG A 102 3.65 -7.17 15.53
C ARG A 102 4.69 -8.24 15.36
N LEU A 103 4.80 -8.73 14.13
CA LEU A 103 5.82 -9.70 13.76
C LEU A 103 7.21 -9.06 13.82
N GLU A 104 8.17 -9.84 14.32
CA GLU A 104 9.55 -9.75 13.83
C GLU A 104 9.55 -10.39 12.42
N ALA A 105 9.24 -9.59 11.41
CA ALA A 105 9.16 -10.03 10.02
C ALA A 105 10.52 -9.99 9.31
N MET A 106 10.61 -10.63 8.14
CA MET A 106 11.80 -10.59 7.28
C MET A 106 12.16 -9.16 6.84
N THR A 107 11.18 -8.26 6.79
CA THR A 107 11.37 -6.82 6.57
C THR A 107 10.44 -6.05 7.48
N ILE A 108 11.00 -5.05 8.18
CA ILE A 108 10.24 -4.13 9.02
C ILE A 108 10.17 -2.79 8.30
N VAL A 109 8.96 -2.34 7.96
CA VAL A 109 8.76 -0.99 7.40
C VAL A 109 8.81 0.04 8.54
N THR A 110 9.67 1.04 8.37
CA THR A 110 9.98 2.05 9.38
C THR A 110 9.46 3.42 8.99
N GLU A 111 9.42 4.34 9.95
CA GLU A 111 9.06 5.73 9.68
C GLU A 111 9.97 6.37 8.61
N LEU A 112 11.27 6.03 8.60
CA LEU A 112 12.24 6.55 7.63
C LEU A 112 11.92 6.17 6.18
N ASP A 113 11.26 5.03 5.99
CA ASP A 113 10.89 4.54 4.67
C ASP A 113 9.79 5.39 4.02
N VAL A 114 8.96 6.08 4.82
CA VAL A 114 7.68 6.65 4.35
C VAL A 114 7.42 8.09 4.77
N ARG A 115 8.09 8.59 5.80
CA ARG A 115 7.84 9.93 6.33
C ARG A 115 8.27 10.99 5.33
N THR A 116 7.45 12.03 5.25
CA THR A 116 7.72 13.23 4.47
C THR A 116 7.45 14.47 5.31
N GLU A 117 8.07 15.58 4.90
CA GLU A 117 7.80 16.91 5.46
C GLU A 117 7.03 17.79 4.48
N LEU A 118 6.64 17.23 3.33
CA LEU A 118 5.88 17.91 2.29
C LEU A 118 4.39 17.61 2.44
N ASP A 119 3.56 18.59 2.09
CA ASP A 119 2.10 18.44 2.08
C ASP A 119 1.60 17.72 0.81
N GLU A 120 2.42 17.72 -0.26
CA GLU A 120 2.11 17.09 -1.54
C GLU A 120 2.58 15.63 -1.57
N PRO A 121 1.72 14.65 -1.94
CA PRO A 121 2.12 13.25 -1.99
C PRO A 121 3.17 12.99 -3.07
N LYS A 122 4.35 12.49 -2.67
CA LYS A 122 5.40 11.95 -3.53
C LYS A 122 5.50 10.43 -3.39
N TRP A 123 6.51 9.85 -4.02
CA TRP A 123 6.93 8.47 -3.74
C TRP A 123 7.67 8.40 -2.41
N ALA A 124 7.37 7.38 -1.63
CA ALA A 124 8.08 7.12 -0.38
C ALA A 124 9.59 6.89 -0.61
N ASN A 125 10.41 7.17 0.39
CA ASN A 125 11.87 7.00 0.33
C ASN A 125 12.28 5.58 -0.05
N THR A 126 11.47 4.58 0.35
CA THR A 126 11.66 3.19 -0.01
C THR A 126 10.46 2.64 -0.77
N MET A 127 10.69 2.24 -2.02
CA MET A 127 9.73 1.51 -2.85
C MET A 127 10.20 0.06 -3.01
N TYR A 128 9.45 -0.89 -2.45
CA TYR A 128 9.89 -2.28 -2.36
C TYR A 128 9.59 -3.05 -3.66
N PRO A 129 10.58 -3.74 -4.27
CA PRO A 129 10.34 -4.54 -5.47
C PRO A 129 9.42 -5.73 -5.18
N ASP A 130 9.41 -6.25 -3.95
CA ASP A 130 8.48 -7.28 -3.49
C ASP A 130 7.13 -6.72 -2.99
N SER A 131 6.71 -5.53 -3.44
CA SER A 131 5.44 -4.90 -3.04
C SER A 131 4.22 -5.79 -3.30
N VAL A 132 3.36 -5.96 -2.30
CA VAL A 132 2.08 -6.66 -2.42
C VAL A 132 0.86 -5.75 -2.43
N PHE A 133 1.03 -4.48 -2.06
CA PHE A 133 0.00 -3.44 -2.22
C PHE A 133 0.61 -2.06 -1.98
N GLY A 134 0.03 -1.05 -2.63
CA GLY A 134 0.28 0.35 -2.37
C GLY A 134 -0.57 0.88 -1.21
N TRP A 135 -0.06 1.87 -0.48
CA TRP A 135 -0.78 2.52 0.61
C TRP A 135 -0.29 3.96 0.84
N GLN A 136 -1.14 4.78 1.44
CA GLN A 136 -0.79 6.11 1.94
C GLN A 136 -1.81 6.50 3.01
N PHE A 137 -1.31 7.01 4.13
CA PHE A 137 -2.10 7.74 5.13
C PHE A 137 -1.16 8.45 6.09
N ASN A 138 -1.60 9.54 6.71
CA ASN A 138 -0.79 10.21 7.73
C ASN A 138 -0.53 9.29 8.94
N LEU A 139 0.62 9.46 9.61
CA LEU A 139 0.88 8.81 10.89
C LEU A 139 -0.07 9.38 11.94
N ASP A 140 -1.23 8.75 12.07
CA ASP A 140 -2.33 9.14 12.94
C ASP A 140 -2.22 8.43 14.29
N PHE A 141 -1.69 9.13 15.29
CA PHE A 141 -1.75 8.68 16.68
C PHE A 141 -2.81 9.43 17.46
N HIS A 142 -3.82 8.70 17.90
CA HIS A 142 -4.72 9.19 18.93
C HIS A 142 -4.00 9.22 20.30
N PRO A 143 -4.38 10.15 21.20
CA PRO A 143 -3.89 10.15 22.56
C PRO A 143 -4.19 8.82 23.24
N THR A 144 -3.15 8.15 23.74
CA THR A 144 -3.27 6.86 24.42
C THR A 144 -3.11 6.98 25.93
N ARG A 145 -3.01 8.21 26.46
CA ARG A 145 -3.03 8.51 27.90
C ARG A 145 -4.10 9.54 28.22
N ARG A 146 -4.52 9.55 29.48
CA ARG A 146 -5.50 10.48 30.04
C ARG A 146 -4.86 11.26 31.16
N LYS A 147 -5.14 12.56 31.20
CA LYS A 147 -5.01 13.38 32.40
C LYS A 147 -6.39 13.92 32.73
N PHE A 148 -6.87 13.72 33.96
CA PHE A 148 -8.10 14.38 34.39
C PHE A 148 -7.89 15.90 34.44
N VAL A 149 -8.92 16.67 34.10
CA VAL A 149 -8.89 18.12 34.30
C VAL A 149 -8.66 18.37 35.79
N ASP A 150 -7.66 19.22 36.10
CA ASP A 150 -7.23 19.52 37.46
C ASP A 150 -6.86 18.30 38.32
N ASP A 151 -6.50 17.17 37.69
CA ASP A 151 -6.24 15.88 38.36
C ASP A 151 -7.43 15.36 39.21
N ASP A 152 -8.66 15.77 38.86
CA ASP A 152 -9.91 15.40 39.52
C ASP A 152 -10.66 14.30 38.72
N PRO A 153 -10.77 13.06 39.24
CA PRO A 153 -11.40 11.94 38.54
C PRO A 153 -12.91 12.11 38.30
N THR A 154 -13.54 13.12 38.91
CA THR A 154 -14.95 13.48 38.66
C THR A 154 -15.11 14.37 37.44
N LYS A 155 -14.03 15.00 36.95
CA LYS A 155 -14.03 15.87 35.79
C LYS A 155 -13.70 15.11 34.50
N PRO A 156 -13.98 15.68 33.31
CA PRO A 156 -13.57 15.09 32.05
C PRO A 156 -12.05 14.90 31.98
N TRP A 157 -11.61 13.95 31.16
CA TRP A 157 -10.20 13.75 30.87
C TRP A 157 -9.78 14.51 29.59
N ILE A 158 -8.51 14.86 29.52
CA ILE A 158 -7.83 15.41 28.34
C ILE A 158 -6.82 14.38 27.84
N GLY A 159 -6.83 14.15 26.52
CA GLY A 159 -5.93 13.21 25.88
C GLY A 159 -4.51 13.73 25.84
N GLN A 160 -3.56 12.88 26.19
CA GLN A 160 -2.14 13.16 26.05
C GLN A 160 -1.47 12.19 25.08
N HIS A 161 -0.72 12.74 24.11
CA HIS A 161 0.16 11.96 23.25
C HIS A 161 1.42 11.50 23.96
N HIS A 162 2.06 10.46 23.44
CA HIS A 162 3.32 9.95 23.94
C HIS A 162 4.49 10.45 23.09
N GLY A 163 5.41 11.22 23.68
CA GLY A 163 6.58 11.74 22.98
C GLY A 163 6.20 12.67 21.83
N SER A 164 6.79 12.46 20.64
CA SER A 164 6.55 13.25 19.42
C SER A 164 5.30 12.84 18.62
N ARG A 165 4.52 11.85 19.10
CA ARG A 165 3.32 11.38 18.41
C ARG A 165 2.28 12.49 18.30
N ASN A 166 1.60 12.55 17.15
CA ASN A 166 0.56 13.52 16.86
C ASN A 166 -0.43 12.93 15.82
N TRP A 167 -1.37 13.75 15.36
CA TRP A 167 -2.42 13.35 14.40
C TRP A 167 -2.08 13.63 12.94
N SER A 168 -0.94 14.26 12.64
CA SER A 168 -0.73 14.95 11.36
C SER A 168 0.70 14.86 10.85
N THR A 169 1.41 13.77 11.13
CA THR A 169 2.71 13.54 10.49
C THR A 169 2.50 12.91 9.13
N HIS A 170 2.99 13.56 8.07
CA HIS A 170 2.73 13.16 6.69
C HIS A 170 3.53 11.92 6.29
N THR A 171 2.94 11.11 5.41
CA THR A 171 3.65 10.06 4.69
C THR A 171 3.42 10.22 3.20
N ASP A 172 4.41 9.78 2.43
CA ASP A 172 4.33 9.66 0.99
C ASP A 172 3.65 8.35 0.56
N ARG A 173 3.42 8.21 -0.74
CA ARG A 173 2.84 7.00 -1.33
C ARG A 173 3.85 5.86 -1.25
N ALA A 174 3.51 4.89 -0.43
CA ALA A 174 4.38 3.79 -0.08
C ALA A 174 3.87 2.46 -0.64
N THR A 175 4.79 1.50 -0.67
CA THR A 175 4.48 0.10 -0.95
C THR A 175 4.65 -0.73 0.32
N PHE A 176 3.95 -1.85 0.42
CA PHE A 176 4.15 -2.81 1.51
C PHE A 176 4.80 -4.08 0.97
N PRO A 177 5.98 -4.51 1.47
CA PRO A 177 6.69 -5.67 0.95
C PRO A 177 6.06 -6.99 1.37
N LEU A 178 6.11 -8.02 0.50
CA LEU A 178 5.71 -9.39 0.81
C LEU A 178 6.45 -9.90 2.06
N ARG A 179 7.75 -9.59 2.17
CA ARG A 179 8.57 -9.92 3.34
C ARG A 179 8.08 -9.29 4.65
N GLY A 180 7.26 -8.24 4.60
CA GLY A 180 6.58 -7.67 5.77
C GLY A 180 5.42 -8.52 6.29
N LEU A 181 4.93 -9.49 5.50
CA LEU A 181 3.92 -10.47 5.92
C LEU A 181 4.55 -11.70 6.59
N VAL A 182 5.83 -11.96 6.36
CA VAL A 182 6.48 -13.24 6.69
C VAL A 182 7.35 -13.11 7.94
N PRO A 183 7.12 -13.92 8.99
CA PRO A 183 7.98 -13.92 10.18
C PRO A 183 9.43 -14.33 9.85
N ALA A 184 10.39 -13.69 10.54
CA ALA A 184 11.81 -13.96 10.36
C ALA A 184 12.24 -15.36 10.82
N LYS A 185 11.52 -15.94 11.80
CA LYS A 185 11.87 -17.24 12.41
C LYS A 185 10.73 -18.25 12.47
N MET A 186 9.51 -17.80 12.77
CA MET A 186 8.36 -18.69 12.98
C MET A 186 7.81 -19.19 11.64
N GLU A 187 7.62 -20.50 11.52
CA GLU A 187 6.95 -21.13 10.38
C GLU A 187 5.44 -21.24 10.62
N GLY A 188 4.65 -21.34 9.54
CA GLY A 188 3.20 -21.54 9.62
C GLY A 188 2.38 -20.34 10.10
N LEU A 189 3.00 -19.15 10.22
CA LEU A 189 2.34 -17.91 10.61
C LEU A 189 2.53 -16.84 9.53
N LEU A 190 1.50 -16.04 9.28
CA LEU A 190 1.56 -14.85 8.43
C LEU A 190 0.94 -13.63 9.12
N GLY A 191 1.52 -12.47 8.83
CA GLY A 191 0.94 -11.17 9.15
C GLY A 191 -0.17 -10.86 8.16
N ALA A 192 -1.36 -10.54 8.65
CA ALA A 192 -2.54 -10.29 7.82
C ALA A 192 -3.33 -9.04 8.23
N SER A 193 -2.88 -8.31 9.27
CA SER A 193 -3.55 -7.08 9.73
C SER A 193 -2.62 -6.25 10.65
N LYS A 194 -2.99 -5.99 11.90
CA LYS A 194 -2.18 -5.17 12.84
C LYS A 194 -0.93 -5.88 13.37
N ASN A 195 -0.67 -7.08 12.87
CA ASN A 195 0.49 -7.89 13.19
C ASN A 195 1.59 -7.85 12.12
N LEU A 196 1.47 -6.99 11.12
CA LEU A 196 2.46 -6.83 10.05
C LEU A 196 3.85 -6.44 10.59
N GLY A 197 4.87 -6.70 9.77
CA GLY A 197 6.25 -6.27 9.97
C GLY A 197 6.42 -4.77 9.79
N VAL A 198 6.01 -4.00 10.78
CA VAL A 198 6.09 -2.54 10.77
C VAL A 198 6.51 -2.00 12.13
N THR A 199 7.08 -0.81 12.16
CA THR A 199 7.22 -0.04 13.40
C THR A 199 5.86 0.43 13.91
N SER A 200 5.77 0.76 15.20
CA SER A 200 4.55 1.37 15.76
C SER A 200 4.16 2.66 15.02
N MET A 201 5.15 3.42 14.54
CA MET A 201 4.93 4.64 13.75
C MET A 201 4.19 4.32 12.46
N VAL A 202 4.73 3.44 11.63
CA VAL A 202 4.10 3.03 10.36
C VAL A 202 2.74 2.37 10.58
N GLN A 203 2.58 1.54 11.62
CA GLN A 203 1.30 0.91 11.94
C GLN A 203 0.17 1.93 12.12
N SER A 204 0.49 3.12 12.65
CA SER A 204 -0.50 4.18 12.90
C SER A 204 -1.16 4.70 11.62
N ALA A 205 -0.43 4.69 10.50
CA ALA A 205 -0.92 5.00 9.17
C ALA A 205 -1.48 3.76 8.45
N LEU A 206 -0.77 2.62 8.55
CA LEU A 206 -1.07 1.42 7.76
C LEU A 206 -2.38 0.72 8.16
N ARG A 207 -2.83 0.89 9.41
CA ARG A 207 -3.95 0.10 9.99
C ARG A 207 -5.36 0.48 9.50
N LEU A 208 -5.49 1.29 8.46
CA LEU A 208 -6.80 1.62 7.88
C LEU A 208 -7.48 0.37 7.30
N HIS A 209 -8.80 0.31 7.38
CA HIS A 209 -9.55 -0.89 7.00
C HIS A 209 -9.27 -1.36 5.57
N GLY A 210 -9.22 -0.46 4.59
CA GLY A 210 -8.87 -0.80 3.21
C GLY A 210 -7.49 -1.45 3.07
N GLN A 211 -6.49 -0.86 3.74
CA GLN A 211 -5.11 -1.36 3.73
C GLN A 211 -5.00 -2.71 4.46
N MET A 212 -5.77 -2.92 5.53
CA MET A 212 -5.86 -4.22 6.22
C MET A 212 -6.54 -5.29 5.36
N MET A 213 -7.51 -4.93 4.51
CA MET A 213 -8.08 -5.86 3.53
C MET A 213 -7.03 -6.26 2.47
N HIS A 214 -6.21 -5.32 2.00
CA HIS A 214 -5.08 -5.64 1.12
C HIS A 214 -4.06 -6.56 1.79
N ALA A 215 -3.70 -6.30 3.05
CA ALA A 215 -2.83 -7.18 3.83
C ALA A 215 -3.39 -8.60 3.96
N GLY A 216 -4.69 -8.74 4.24
CA GLY A 216 -5.38 -10.03 4.28
C GLY A 216 -5.40 -10.74 2.92
N THR A 217 -5.64 -10.00 1.84
CA THR A 217 -5.62 -10.52 0.46
C THR A 217 -4.24 -11.02 0.06
N ALA A 218 -3.19 -10.26 0.38
CA ALA A 218 -1.81 -10.64 0.15
C ALA A 218 -1.38 -11.86 0.97
N ALA A 219 -1.72 -11.89 2.26
CA ALA A 219 -1.43 -13.03 3.13
C ALA A 219 -2.17 -14.30 2.68
N GLY A 220 -3.44 -14.18 2.30
CA GLY A 220 -4.23 -15.29 1.77
C GLY A 220 -3.68 -15.82 0.44
N THR A 221 -3.25 -14.93 -0.46
CA THR A 221 -2.62 -15.30 -1.73
C THR A 221 -1.30 -16.05 -1.49
N LEU A 222 -0.45 -15.53 -0.60
CA LEU A 222 0.81 -16.17 -0.22
C LEU A 222 0.59 -17.55 0.41
N ALA A 223 -0.39 -17.67 1.32
CA ALA A 223 -0.74 -18.94 1.95
C ALA A 223 -1.26 -19.96 0.93
N ALA A 224 -2.15 -19.55 0.01
CA ALA A 224 -2.68 -20.42 -1.03
C ALA A 224 -1.58 -20.93 -1.96
N LEU A 225 -0.66 -20.06 -2.38
CA LEU A 225 0.49 -20.45 -3.21
C LEU A 225 1.43 -21.40 -2.44
N SER A 226 1.72 -21.09 -1.17
CA SER A 226 2.54 -21.92 -0.29
C SER A 226 1.97 -23.35 -0.16
N LEU A 227 0.67 -23.47 0.09
CA LEU A 227 -0.02 -24.76 0.21
C LEU A 227 -0.06 -25.53 -1.11
N ARG A 228 -0.30 -24.84 -2.23
CA ARG A 228 -0.38 -25.45 -3.57
C ARG A 228 0.95 -26.05 -4.00
N GLU A 229 2.04 -25.33 -3.77
CA GLU A 229 3.39 -25.71 -4.22
C GLU A 229 4.16 -26.53 -3.17
N GLY A 230 3.64 -26.65 -1.93
CA GLY A 230 4.33 -27.33 -0.83
C GLY A 230 5.61 -26.62 -0.37
N ILE A 231 5.64 -25.28 -0.45
CA ILE A 231 6.85 -24.46 -0.22
C ILE A 231 6.55 -23.37 0.79
N SER A 232 7.48 -23.09 1.70
CA SER A 232 7.21 -22.15 2.80
C SER A 232 7.01 -20.71 2.30
N PRO A 233 6.25 -19.87 3.03
CA PRO A 233 6.13 -18.46 2.70
C PRO A 233 7.48 -17.72 2.67
N ARG A 234 8.44 -18.15 3.50
CA ARG A 234 9.80 -17.59 3.53
C ARG A 234 10.58 -17.89 2.25
N GLU A 235 10.48 -19.11 1.73
CA GLU A 235 11.09 -19.48 0.45
C GLU A 235 10.48 -18.73 -0.73
N ILE A 236 9.16 -18.52 -0.72
CA ILE A 236 8.49 -17.67 -1.71
C ILE A 236 9.03 -16.23 -1.62
N ALA A 237 9.07 -15.65 -0.43
CA ALA A 237 9.52 -14.28 -0.22
C ALA A 237 11.03 -14.05 -0.47
N ALA A 238 11.83 -15.11 -0.47
CA ALA A 238 13.25 -15.07 -0.80
C ALA A 238 13.54 -15.22 -2.31
N SER A 239 12.54 -15.59 -3.12
CA SER A 239 12.70 -15.84 -4.56
C SER A 239 12.01 -14.74 -5.38
N PRO A 240 12.76 -13.91 -6.13
CA PRO A 240 12.16 -12.91 -7.01
C PRO A 240 11.15 -13.50 -7.99
N LEU A 241 11.42 -14.69 -8.53
CA LEU A 241 10.50 -15.39 -9.45
C LEU A 241 9.16 -15.73 -8.77
N ARG A 242 9.19 -16.21 -7.53
CA ARG A 242 7.96 -16.57 -6.79
C ARG A 242 7.23 -15.33 -6.25
N VAL A 243 7.97 -14.29 -5.88
CA VAL A 243 7.42 -12.97 -5.57
C VAL A 243 6.61 -12.44 -6.75
N ARG A 244 7.15 -12.51 -7.98
CA ARG A 244 6.43 -12.15 -9.21
C ARG A 244 5.12 -12.92 -9.37
N GLU A 245 5.12 -14.21 -9.05
CA GLU A 245 3.90 -15.02 -9.13
C GLU A 245 2.82 -14.53 -8.16
N VAL A 246 3.18 -14.24 -6.92
CA VAL A 246 2.25 -13.65 -5.93
C VAL A 246 1.67 -12.33 -6.45
N GLN A 247 2.52 -11.44 -6.96
CA GLN A 247 2.09 -10.14 -7.49
C GLN A 247 1.19 -10.27 -8.71
N ARG A 248 1.46 -11.22 -9.62
CA ARG A 248 0.56 -11.50 -10.76
C ARG A 248 -0.81 -11.95 -10.28
N ILE A 249 -0.89 -12.83 -9.28
CA ILE A 249 -2.17 -13.26 -8.72
C ILE A 249 -2.90 -12.07 -8.09
N LEU A 250 -2.20 -11.24 -7.32
CA LEU A 250 -2.77 -10.06 -6.67
C LEU A 250 -3.31 -9.02 -7.65
N VAL A 251 -2.54 -8.69 -8.68
CA VAL A 251 -2.93 -7.65 -9.65
C VAL A 251 -4.05 -8.12 -10.58
N ARG A 252 -4.16 -9.41 -10.87
CA ARG A 252 -5.27 -9.97 -11.68
C ARG A 252 -6.56 -10.10 -10.88
N GLY A 253 -6.46 -10.26 -9.56
CA GLY A 253 -7.60 -10.53 -8.69
C GLY A 253 -8.12 -11.97 -8.84
N ALA A 254 -9.04 -12.36 -7.95
CA ALA A 254 -9.64 -13.69 -7.90
C ALA A 254 -11.18 -13.58 -7.94
N GLY A 255 -11.73 -13.20 -9.10
CA GLY A 255 -13.17 -12.97 -9.27
C GLY A 255 -13.67 -11.59 -8.83
N GLY A 256 -12.75 -10.69 -8.45
CA GLY A 256 -13.00 -9.29 -8.13
C GLY A 256 -11.86 -8.40 -8.66
N PRO A 257 -11.86 -7.09 -8.36
CA PRO A 257 -10.82 -6.17 -8.83
C PRO A 257 -9.43 -6.58 -8.32
N GLY A 258 -8.42 -6.28 -9.13
CA GLY A 258 -7.03 -6.48 -8.77
C GLY A 258 -6.54 -5.56 -7.64
N THR A 259 -5.46 -5.96 -6.97
CA THR A 259 -4.79 -5.14 -5.95
C THR A 259 -3.80 -4.19 -6.62
N LEU A 260 -3.91 -2.89 -6.31
CA LEU A 260 -2.96 -1.88 -6.76
C LEU A 260 -1.63 -2.10 -6.02
N LEU A 261 -0.59 -2.54 -6.74
CA LEU A 261 0.72 -2.88 -6.18
C LEU A 261 1.66 -1.68 -6.13
N TRP A 262 1.65 -0.86 -7.19
CA TRP A 262 2.32 0.43 -7.22
C TRP A 262 1.26 1.52 -6.99
N PRO A 263 1.43 2.43 -6.02
CA PRO A 263 0.38 3.34 -5.58
C PRO A 263 0.14 4.51 -6.53
N TRP A 264 -0.06 4.25 -7.82
CA TRP A 264 -0.49 5.24 -8.81
C TRP A 264 -1.76 5.97 -8.37
N HIS A 265 -1.85 7.27 -8.65
CA HIS A 265 -3.03 8.07 -8.28
C HIS A 265 -4.23 7.86 -9.23
N ASP A 266 -3.96 7.56 -10.49
CA ASP A 266 -4.91 7.60 -11.61
C ASP A 266 -4.98 6.27 -12.41
N VAL A 267 -4.69 5.16 -11.74
CA VAL A 267 -4.78 3.80 -12.32
C VAL A 267 -5.86 3.03 -11.56
N ASN A 268 -6.99 2.79 -12.22
CA ASN A 268 -8.13 2.08 -11.66
C ASN A 268 -8.00 0.56 -11.89
N PRO A 269 -8.32 -0.31 -10.92
CA PRO A 269 -8.38 -1.78 -11.11
C PRO A 269 -9.18 -2.28 -12.32
N GLU A 270 -10.13 -1.50 -12.83
CA GLU A 270 -10.93 -1.83 -14.02
C GLU A 270 -10.28 -1.37 -15.33
N ASP A 271 -9.19 -0.61 -15.28
CA ASP A 271 -8.49 -0.16 -16.48
C ASP A 271 -7.82 -1.35 -17.17
N ARG A 272 -7.96 -1.44 -18.50
CA ARG A 272 -7.32 -2.52 -19.31
C ARG A 272 -5.80 -2.61 -19.14
N TYR A 273 -5.14 -1.50 -18.82
CA TYR A 273 -3.70 -1.39 -18.61
C TYR A 273 -3.29 -1.56 -17.14
N PHE A 274 -4.23 -1.85 -16.23
CA PHE A 274 -3.98 -1.94 -14.79
C PHE A 274 -2.86 -2.92 -14.46
N GLU A 275 -2.94 -4.15 -14.97
CA GLU A 275 -1.93 -5.18 -14.75
C GLU A 275 -0.56 -4.74 -15.28
N ALA A 276 -0.50 -4.29 -16.54
CA ALA A 276 0.72 -3.87 -17.20
C ALA A 276 1.39 -2.68 -16.47
N ALA A 277 0.61 -1.66 -16.09
CA ALA A 277 1.11 -0.48 -15.39
C ALA A 277 1.72 -0.83 -14.03
N ASN A 278 1.15 -1.80 -13.30
CA ASN A 278 1.68 -2.25 -12.01
C ASN A 278 2.94 -3.10 -12.19
N LEU A 279 2.88 -4.16 -13.00
CA LEU A 279 3.96 -5.14 -13.10
C LEU A 279 5.18 -4.58 -13.82
N LEU A 280 5.02 -3.84 -14.91
CA LEU A 280 6.16 -3.21 -15.58
C LEU A 280 6.84 -2.14 -14.72
N THR A 281 6.09 -1.47 -13.83
CA THR A 281 6.68 -0.51 -12.90
C THR A 281 7.50 -1.22 -11.82
N LEU A 282 6.98 -2.32 -11.27
CA LEU A 282 7.71 -3.14 -10.30
C LEU A 282 8.95 -3.83 -10.89
N ASP A 283 8.90 -4.20 -12.18
CA ASP A 283 10.04 -4.75 -12.91
C ASP A 283 11.05 -3.65 -13.33
N GLY A 284 10.72 -2.37 -13.08
CA GLY A 284 11.54 -1.22 -13.48
C GLY A 284 11.57 -0.96 -14.99
N ILE A 285 10.82 -1.73 -15.79
CA ILE A 285 10.71 -1.56 -17.24
C ILE A 285 10.02 -0.21 -17.54
N TRP A 286 8.88 0.03 -16.89
CA TRP A 286 8.26 1.34 -16.84
C TRP A 286 8.80 2.11 -15.64
N GLN A 287 9.36 3.31 -15.86
CA GLN A 287 9.84 4.14 -14.76
C GLN A 287 8.78 5.16 -14.40
N ALA A 288 8.46 5.23 -13.11
CA ALA A 288 7.59 6.27 -12.61
C ALA A 288 8.27 7.63 -12.70
N ASP A 289 7.49 8.66 -13.02
CA ASP A 289 7.98 10.03 -13.01
C ASP A 289 8.36 10.38 -11.55
N PRO A 290 9.60 10.83 -11.29
CA PRO A 290 10.09 10.99 -9.91
C PRO A 290 9.31 12.04 -9.12
N GLU A 291 8.80 13.06 -9.81
CA GLU A 291 8.05 14.17 -9.21
C GLU A 291 6.53 14.05 -9.39
N SER A 292 6.02 12.91 -9.88
CA SER A 292 4.59 12.72 -10.10
C SER A 292 4.13 11.34 -9.66
N VAL A 293 3.09 11.32 -8.84
CA VAL A 293 2.38 10.10 -8.43
C VAL A 293 1.35 9.63 -9.45
N PHE A 294 1.20 10.34 -10.56
CA PHE A 294 0.29 10.03 -11.65
C PHE A 294 1.00 9.23 -12.74
N PHE A 295 0.35 8.18 -13.22
CA PHE A 295 0.78 7.42 -14.38
C PHE A 295 0.54 8.22 -15.68
N GLU A 296 -0.51 9.04 -15.70
CA GLU A 296 -0.97 9.83 -16.84
C GLU A 296 -1.27 8.95 -18.07
N PRO A 297 -2.29 8.08 -18.00
CA PRO A 297 -2.51 7.03 -19.00
C PRO A 297 -2.70 7.56 -20.43
N ARG A 298 -3.20 8.80 -20.59
CA ARG A 298 -3.43 9.45 -21.88
C ARG A 298 -2.25 10.28 -22.38
N ARG A 299 -1.19 10.45 -21.58
CA ARG A 299 -0.01 11.22 -21.99
C ARG A 299 0.65 10.55 -23.20
N PRO A 300 0.96 11.30 -24.27
CA PRO A 300 1.75 10.81 -25.37
C PRO A 300 3.11 10.31 -24.92
N VAL A 301 3.53 9.14 -25.40
CA VAL A 301 4.88 8.63 -25.16
C VAL A 301 5.87 9.37 -26.05
N THR A 302 6.96 9.84 -25.45
CA THR A 302 8.07 10.44 -26.18
C THR A 302 9.05 9.37 -26.70
N ARG A 303 9.81 9.71 -27.74
CA ARG A 303 10.81 8.81 -28.34
C ARG A 303 11.86 8.36 -27.31
N GLY A 304 12.28 9.27 -26.44
CA GLY A 304 13.23 8.98 -25.37
C GLY A 304 12.64 8.06 -24.28
N GLU A 305 11.37 8.24 -23.90
CA GLU A 305 10.69 7.33 -22.97
C GLU A 305 10.57 5.92 -23.55
N LEU A 306 10.14 5.80 -24.81
CA LEU A 306 10.03 4.50 -25.47
C LEU A 306 11.39 3.81 -25.58
N ALA A 307 12.46 4.55 -25.96
CA ALA A 307 13.80 3.98 -26.05
C ALA A 307 14.27 3.40 -24.70
N GLY A 308 14.06 4.14 -23.61
CA GLY A 308 14.34 3.66 -22.26
C GLY A 308 13.55 2.42 -21.88
N ALA A 309 12.24 2.41 -22.18
CA ALA A 309 11.37 1.28 -21.88
C ALA A 309 11.78 0.03 -22.66
N LEU A 310 12.13 0.14 -23.94
CA LEU A 310 12.57 -0.99 -24.78
C LEU A 310 13.92 -1.57 -24.33
N VAL A 311 14.88 -0.73 -23.94
CA VAL A 311 16.15 -1.22 -23.38
C VAL A 311 15.92 -2.01 -22.09
N ARG A 312 15.08 -1.49 -21.19
CA ARG A 312 14.80 -2.18 -19.93
C ARG A 312 13.97 -3.46 -20.15
N LEU A 313 13.00 -3.43 -21.07
CA LEU A 313 12.27 -4.62 -21.49
C LEU A 313 13.23 -5.69 -22.03
N ARG A 314 14.11 -5.33 -22.97
CA ARG A 314 15.07 -6.28 -23.54
C ARG A 314 16.06 -6.80 -22.50
N SER A 315 16.43 -5.97 -21.53
CA SER A 315 17.30 -6.35 -20.41
C SER A 315 16.65 -7.37 -19.46
N ALA A 316 15.31 -7.38 -19.37
CA ALA A 316 14.57 -8.30 -18.53
C ALA A 316 14.38 -9.70 -19.16
N LEU A 317 14.70 -9.85 -20.44
CA LEU A 317 14.60 -11.13 -21.16
C LEU A 317 15.90 -11.95 -21.05
N PRO A 318 15.85 -13.29 -21.08
CA PRO A 318 17.02 -14.17 -20.88
C PRO A 318 18.20 -13.90 -21.83
N ASP A 319 17.93 -13.45 -23.06
CA ASP A 319 18.93 -13.20 -24.11
C ASP A 319 19.26 -11.70 -24.29
N ALA A 320 19.31 -10.97 -23.17
CA ALA A 320 19.69 -9.56 -23.16
C ALA A 320 21.15 -9.38 -23.62
N PRO A 321 21.44 -8.54 -24.63
CA PRO A 321 22.81 -8.24 -25.01
C PRO A 321 23.54 -7.46 -23.91
N THR A 322 24.88 -7.56 -23.89
CA THR A 322 25.70 -6.72 -22.99
C THR A 322 25.51 -5.25 -23.33
N LYS A 323 25.39 -4.39 -22.30
CA LYS A 323 25.35 -2.95 -22.50
C LYS A 323 26.63 -2.45 -23.17
N PRO A 324 26.54 -1.59 -24.20
CA PRO A 324 27.72 -1.06 -24.87
C PRO A 324 28.46 -0.08 -23.97
N GLN A 325 29.77 0.05 -24.18
CA GLN A 325 30.53 1.18 -23.65
C GLN A 325 30.26 2.39 -24.56
N LEU A 326 29.74 3.47 -23.99
CA LEU A 326 29.45 4.70 -24.76
C LEU A 326 30.75 5.46 -25.04
N THR A 327 30.84 6.06 -26.22
CA THR A 327 31.96 6.91 -26.62
C THR A 327 31.90 8.27 -25.92
N GLU A 328 33.02 8.99 -25.85
CA GLU A 328 33.03 10.37 -25.34
C GLU A 328 32.35 11.36 -26.30
N VAL A 329 32.19 10.96 -27.57
CA VAL A 329 31.46 11.74 -28.57
C VAL A 329 30.01 11.27 -28.63
N ALA A 330 29.06 12.20 -28.52
CA ALA A 330 27.64 11.94 -28.68
C ALA A 330 27.29 11.62 -30.13
N ARG A 331 26.43 10.62 -30.34
CA ARG A 331 25.96 10.23 -31.68
C ARG A 331 25.04 11.27 -32.33
N PHE A 332 24.22 11.93 -31.52
CA PHE A 332 23.21 12.89 -31.98
C PHE A 332 23.51 14.29 -31.45
N SER A 333 23.28 15.30 -32.29
CA SER A 333 23.52 16.70 -31.95
C SER A 333 22.61 17.23 -30.84
N ASP A 334 21.40 16.67 -30.70
CA ASP A 334 20.39 17.01 -29.70
C ASP A 334 20.38 16.08 -28.47
N VAL A 335 21.30 15.12 -28.41
CA VAL A 335 21.50 14.22 -27.26
C VAL A 335 22.96 14.31 -26.80
N PRO A 336 23.36 15.41 -26.16
CA PRO A 336 24.74 15.62 -25.72
C PRO A 336 25.18 14.58 -24.68
N VAL A 337 26.48 14.53 -24.40
CA VAL A 337 27.12 13.53 -23.52
C VAL A 337 26.45 13.39 -22.14
N ASN A 338 25.97 14.51 -21.59
CA ASN A 338 25.32 14.60 -20.27
C ASN A 338 23.78 14.46 -20.33
N HIS A 339 23.20 14.18 -21.49
CA HIS A 339 21.75 14.05 -21.62
C HIS A 339 21.25 12.81 -20.86
N PRO A 340 20.21 12.93 -20.00
CA PRO A 340 19.78 11.84 -19.10
C PRO A 340 19.29 10.60 -19.85
N ARG A 341 18.82 10.75 -21.08
CA ARG A 341 18.34 9.64 -21.93
C ARG A 341 19.41 9.06 -22.86
N ARG A 342 20.64 9.60 -22.87
CA ARG A 342 21.69 9.22 -23.82
C ARG A 342 22.01 7.72 -23.75
N GLU A 343 22.23 7.19 -22.55
CA GLU A 343 22.59 5.78 -22.37
C GLU A 343 21.52 4.86 -22.96
N ALA A 344 20.25 5.11 -22.65
CA ALA A 344 19.15 4.31 -23.18
C ALA A 344 19.06 4.39 -24.71
N ILE A 345 19.15 5.59 -25.28
CA ILE A 345 19.04 5.80 -26.73
C ILE A 345 20.18 5.09 -27.48
N GLU A 346 21.43 5.31 -27.06
CA GLU A 346 22.58 4.69 -27.72
C GLU A 346 22.64 3.18 -27.49
N THR A 347 22.22 2.70 -26.31
CA THR A 347 22.10 1.26 -26.02
C THR A 347 21.08 0.60 -26.93
N MET A 348 19.88 1.19 -27.07
CA MET A 348 18.84 0.70 -27.96
C MET A 348 19.37 0.53 -29.39
N LEU A 349 20.02 1.58 -29.92
CA LEU A 349 20.58 1.57 -31.27
C LEU A 349 21.71 0.55 -31.45
N SER A 350 22.47 0.27 -30.39
CA SER A 350 23.53 -0.76 -30.44
C SER A 350 22.96 -2.18 -30.48
N TRP A 351 21.81 -2.40 -29.86
CA TRP A 351 21.18 -3.72 -29.78
C TRP A 351 20.30 -4.04 -30.98
N GLY A 352 19.64 -3.03 -31.55
CA GLY A 352 18.69 -3.21 -32.64
C GLY A 352 19.17 -2.76 -34.03
N LYS A 353 18.38 -3.10 -35.04
CA LYS A 353 18.62 -2.74 -36.46
C LYS A 353 17.70 -1.62 -36.91
N PHE A 354 18.07 -0.38 -36.61
CA PHE A 354 17.24 0.81 -36.86
C PHE A 354 17.49 1.50 -38.21
N GLY A 355 18.38 0.95 -39.06
CA GLY A 355 18.76 1.57 -40.33
C GLY A 355 19.61 2.83 -40.16
N GLU A 356 19.72 3.61 -41.23
CA GLU A 356 20.45 4.88 -41.22
C GLU A 356 19.79 5.90 -40.28
N GLN A 357 20.60 6.55 -39.45
CA GLN A 357 20.14 7.51 -38.45
C GLN A 357 20.35 8.94 -38.92
N LYS A 358 19.43 9.83 -38.56
CA LYS A 358 19.54 11.28 -38.78
C LYS A 358 20.57 11.90 -37.83
N GLU A 359 20.94 13.15 -38.08
CA GLU A 359 21.82 13.95 -37.20
C GLU A 359 21.20 14.27 -35.83
N THR A 360 19.87 14.22 -35.72
CA THR A 360 19.10 14.43 -34.49
C THR A 360 18.25 13.19 -34.17
N PHE A 361 18.07 12.93 -32.87
CA PHE A 361 17.21 11.84 -32.39
C PHE A 361 15.79 12.30 -32.09
N ASP A 362 15.61 13.55 -31.66
CA ASP A 362 14.39 14.16 -31.12
C ASP A 362 13.81 13.38 -29.91
N PRO A 363 14.45 13.43 -28.72
CA PRO A 363 14.00 12.65 -27.56
C PRO A 363 12.58 12.98 -27.09
N GLU A 364 12.14 14.23 -27.24
CA GLU A 364 10.80 14.70 -26.85
C GLU A 364 9.77 14.55 -27.97
N GLY A 365 10.21 14.12 -29.15
CA GLY A 365 9.35 13.82 -30.28
C GLY A 365 8.29 12.78 -29.94
N ARG A 366 7.12 12.93 -30.53
CA ARG A 366 5.98 12.02 -30.31
C ARG A 366 6.20 10.70 -31.02
N VAL A 367 5.72 9.63 -30.39
CA VAL A 367 5.74 8.27 -30.93
C VAL A 367 4.34 7.89 -31.40
N GLY A 368 4.24 7.33 -32.61
CA GLY A 368 3.03 6.69 -33.11
C GLY A 368 3.02 5.18 -32.85
N TRP A 369 1.89 4.54 -33.09
CA TRP A 369 1.76 3.08 -32.96
C TRP A 369 2.67 2.31 -33.93
N GLY A 370 2.84 2.87 -35.14
CA GLY A 370 3.77 2.34 -36.13
C GLY A 370 5.24 2.40 -35.69
N ASP A 371 5.63 3.43 -34.92
CA ASP A 371 6.98 3.53 -34.35
C ASP A 371 7.23 2.43 -33.33
N LEU A 372 6.30 2.22 -32.40
CA LEU A 372 6.40 1.13 -31.42
C LEU A 372 6.60 -0.22 -32.11
N ASN A 373 5.78 -0.53 -33.12
CA ASN A 373 5.91 -1.79 -33.85
C ASN A 373 7.27 -1.91 -34.56
N ARG A 374 7.70 -0.86 -35.27
CA ARG A 374 9.00 -0.87 -35.96
C ARG A 374 10.15 -1.04 -34.98
N TRP A 375 10.09 -0.39 -33.83
CA TRP A 375 11.17 -0.42 -32.84
C TRP A 375 11.23 -1.76 -32.12
N LEU A 376 10.10 -2.37 -31.78
CA LEU A 376 10.05 -3.76 -31.27
C LEU A 376 10.70 -4.73 -32.26
N VAL A 377 10.32 -4.67 -33.54
CA VAL A 377 10.91 -5.51 -34.59
C VAL A 377 12.42 -5.24 -34.75
N ALA A 378 12.83 -3.97 -34.72
CA ALA A 378 14.24 -3.60 -34.80
C ALA A 378 15.05 -4.14 -33.62
N MET A 379 14.46 -4.23 -32.43
CA MET A 379 15.04 -4.81 -31.21
C MET A 379 15.01 -6.34 -31.18
N GLY A 380 14.47 -6.98 -32.23
CA GLY A 380 14.42 -8.44 -32.37
C GLY A 380 13.17 -9.10 -31.78
N ASP A 381 12.19 -8.32 -31.35
CA ASP A 381 10.91 -8.83 -30.84
C ASP A 381 9.90 -9.04 -31.96
N ALA A 382 8.95 -9.95 -31.76
CA ALA A 382 7.87 -10.16 -32.71
C ALA A 382 6.90 -8.97 -32.72
N GLY A 383 6.81 -8.30 -33.87
CA GLY A 383 5.88 -7.20 -34.09
C GLY A 383 4.41 -7.60 -33.89
N PHE A 384 3.55 -6.59 -33.79
CA PHE A 384 2.11 -6.75 -33.64
C PHE A 384 1.42 -6.18 -34.88
N PRO A 385 0.88 -7.02 -35.78
CA PRO A 385 0.17 -6.55 -36.98
C PRO A 385 -0.98 -5.58 -36.67
N THR A 386 -1.61 -5.71 -35.50
CA THR A 386 -2.67 -4.83 -35.01
C THR A 386 -2.23 -3.37 -34.82
N LEU A 387 -0.93 -3.13 -34.59
CA LEU A 387 -0.37 -1.78 -34.44
C LEU A 387 -0.27 -1.03 -35.79
N LEU A 388 -0.18 -1.77 -36.91
CA LEU A 388 -0.04 -1.19 -38.24
C LEU A 388 -1.33 -0.60 -38.80
N ALA A 389 -2.48 -0.94 -38.21
CA ALA A 389 -3.79 -0.44 -38.61
C ALA A 389 -4.13 0.96 -38.06
N LYS A 390 -3.23 1.58 -37.26
CA LYS A 390 -3.43 2.90 -36.65
C LYS A 390 -2.28 3.88 -36.93
N PRO A 391 -1.99 4.21 -38.19
CA PRO A 391 -0.78 4.94 -38.56
C PRO A 391 -0.69 6.37 -38.02
N ASP A 392 -1.83 7.06 -37.77
CA ASP A 392 -1.85 8.48 -37.39
C ASP A 392 -2.25 8.76 -35.92
N SER A 393 -2.53 7.72 -35.12
CA SER A 393 -2.87 7.93 -33.71
C SER A 393 -1.60 8.03 -32.87
N VAL A 394 -1.61 8.96 -31.91
CA VAL A 394 -0.57 9.09 -30.90
C VAL A 394 -0.54 7.84 -30.00
N LEU A 395 0.65 7.33 -29.70
CA LEU A 395 0.83 6.25 -28.72
C LEU A 395 0.73 6.84 -27.30
N THR A 396 -0.25 6.39 -26.52
CA THR A 396 -0.39 6.81 -25.12
C THR A 396 0.41 5.90 -24.18
N ARG A 397 0.70 6.37 -22.96
CA ARG A 397 1.35 5.55 -21.92
C ARG A 397 0.58 4.26 -21.65
N ALA A 398 -0.75 4.34 -21.53
CA ALA A 398 -1.64 3.19 -21.34
C ALA A 398 -1.49 2.14 -22.46
N ASP A 399 -1.45 2.59 -23.71
CA ASP A 399 -1.25 1.67 -24.85
C ASP A 399 0.14 1.07 -24.84
N CYS A 400 1.17 1.89 -24.60
CA CYS A 400 2.55 1.44 -24.61
C CYS A 400 2.79 0.31 -23.62
N VAL A 401 2.39 0.49 -22.35
CA VAL A 401 2.61 -0.53 -21.31
C VAL A 401 1.90 -1.84 -21.63
N GLU A 402 0.71 -1.83 -22.22
CA GLU A 402 0.03 -3.08 -22.60
C GLU A 402 0.81 -3.89 -23.63
N TYR A 403 1.38 -3.23 -24.64
CA TYR A 403 2.15 -3.94 -25.66
C TYR A 403 3.50 -4.41 -25.15
N LEU A 404 4.18 -3.61 -24.31
CA LEU A 404 5.41 -4.04 -23.64
C LEU A 404 5.15 -5.25 -22.74
N TRP A 405 4.04 -5.24 -21.99
CA TRP A 405 3.63 -6.36 -21.13
C TRP A 405 3.38 -7.64 -21.94
N ARG A 406 2.67 -7.54 -23.07
CA ARG A 406 2.45 -8.68 -23.99
C ARG A 406 3.73 -9.27 -24.55
N VAL A 407 4.79 -8.49 -24.69
CA VAL A 407 6.10 -9.02 -25.11
C VAL A 407 6.72 -9.83 -23.98
N LEU A 408 6.63 -9.35 -22.74
CA LEU A 408 7.17 -10.03 -21.57
C LEU A 408 6.41 -11.32 -21.19
N GLU A 409 5.13 -11.41 -21.54
CA GLU A 409 4.30 -12.60 -21.31
C GLU A 409 4.44 -13.71 -22.37
N ARG A 410 5.13 -13.45 -23.48
CA ARG A 410 5.43 -14.46 -24.50
C ARG A 410 6.61 -15.30 -24.08
#